data_AF-X1RFD7-F1
#
_entry.id   AF-X1RFD7-F1
#
_cell.length_a   1.000
_cell.length_b   1.000
_cell.length_c   1.000
_cell.angle_alpha   90.00
_cell.angle_beta   90.00
_cell.angle_gamma   90.00
#
_symmetry.space_group_name_H-M   'P 1'
#
loop_
_entity.id
_entity.type
_entity.pdbx_description
1 polymer ?
#
loop_
_entity_poly.entity_id
_entity_poly.type
_entity_poly.pdbx_seq_one_letter_code
_entity_poly.pdbx_strand_id
1 'polypeptide(L)'
;GYSVATAQNGLEALEKLKERYFNMAIVDFKMPKMGGMELLEVMKERYPQTPVVILTGYGTIKSAVNTMKKGAYNYLIKPFSPDEILLIANKIMEEENLREENRFLRQELEKKGEIITQNEEMRRLKELIEQVARAEVTVLITGETGTGKELVAQAIYQSSPRNKNLFVKVNCAALAEGVLESELFGHERGAFTDAYIQKRGRFELADRGTLFLDEIGDIPLTTQVKLLRVLQEGEFERVGAEETIKVDVRIIAATNQNLPQAIKEKRFREDLFYRLNVVSLELPA
;
A
#
# COMPACT_ATOMS: atom_id res chain seq x y z
N GLY A 1 7.14 -13.72 9.81
CA GLY A 1 8.52 -13.82 10.35
C GLY A 1 9.37 -12.72 9.73
N TYR A 2 10.58 -12.43 10.23
CA TYR A 2 11.43 -11.35 9.68
C TYR A 2 12.52 -11.89 8.74
N SER A 3 12.77 -11.19 7.62
CA SER A 3 13.92 -11.44 6.76
C SER A 3 15.17 -10.77 7.34
N VAL A 4 16.19 -11.56 7.67
CA VAL A 4 17.39 -11.08 8.37
C VAL A 4 18.60 -11.19 7.44
N ALA A 5 19.48 -10.17 7.46
CA ALA A 5 20.85 -10.31 7.01
C ALA A 5 21.80 -9.83 8.10
N THR A 6 22.91 -10.54 8.23
CA THR A 6 23.96 -10.27 9.22
C THR A 6 25.17 -9.64 8.55
N ALA A 7 25.88 -8.78 9.28
CA ALA A 7 27.18 -8.25 8.92
C ALA A 7 28.10 -8.32 10.14
N GLN A 8 29.40 -8.53 9.93
CA GLN A 8 30.38 -8.67 11.02
C GLN A 8 30.97 -7.33 11.47
N ASN A 9 30.77 -6.26 10.71
CA ASN A 9 31.30 -4.92 10.98
C ASN A 9 30.54 -3.84 10.19
N GLY A 10 30.78 -2.57 10.52
CA GLY A 10 30.10 -1.45 9.85
C GLY A 10 30.40 -1.32 8.36
N LEU A 11 31.59 -1.68 7.87
CA LEU A 11 31.90 -1.60 6.43
C LEU A 11 31.09 -2.62 5.63
N GLU A 12 31.00 -3.85 6.12
CA GLU A 12 30.16 -4.89 5.49
C GLU A 12 28.67 -4.53 5.54
N ALA A 13 28.21 -3.92 6.65
CA ALA A 13 26.85 -3.43 6.76
C ALA A 13 26.55 -2.35 5.70
N LEU A 14 27.50 -1.44 5.44
CA LEU A 14 27.36 -0.42 4.39
C LEU A 14 27.30 -1.01 2.99
N GLU A 15 28.08 -2.05 2.67
CA GLU A 15 27.95 -2.72 1.37
C GLU A 15 26.56 -3.33 1.20
N LYS A 16 26.02 -3.99 2.23
CA LYS A 16 24.64 -4.51 2.18
C LYS A 16 23.59 -3.41 2.05
N LEU A 17 23.77 -2.27 2.72
CA LEU A 17 22.87 -1.11 2.64
C LEU A 17 22.88 -0.46 1.24
N LYS A 18 23.94 -0.63 0.45
CA LYS A 18 23.95 -0.21 -0.96
C LYS A 18 23.14 -1.14 -1.85
N GLU A 19 23.16 -2.44 -1.56
CA GLU A 19 22.49 -3.46 -2.38
C GLU A 19 20.96 -3.47 -2.19
N ARG A 20 20.48 -3.14 -0.99
CA ARG A 20 19.08 -3.31 -0.61
C ARG A 20 18.68 -2.38 0.53
N TYR A 21 17.41 -2.01 0.59
CA TYR A 21 16.85 -1.31 1.73
C TYR A 21 16.64 -2.24 2.93
N PHE A 22 16.67 -1.66 4.13
CA PHE A 22 16.35 -2.33 5.38
C PHE A 22 15.40 -1.45 6.21
N ASN A 23 14.31 -2.06 6.70
CA ASN A 23 13.32 -1.40 7.57
C ASN A 23 13.86 -1.14 8.98
N MET A 24 14.94 -1.81 9.38
CA MET A 24 15.55 -1.69 10.70
C MET A 24 17.00 -2.18 10.64
N ALA A 25 17.90 -1.52 11.37
CA ALA A 25 19.25 -2.01 11.61
C ALA A 25 19.49 -2.20 13.11
N ILE A 26 19.94 -3.40 13.49
CA ILE A 26 20.37 -3.72 14.84
C ILE A 26 21.89 -3.73 14.84
N VAL A 27 22.50 -2.80 15.55
CA VAL A 27 23.93 -2.49 15.43
C VAL A 27 24.60 -2.61 16.79
N ASP A 28 25.64 -3.44 16.89
CA ASP A 28 26.46 -3.48 18.09
C ASP A 28 27.30 -2.21 18.21
N PHE A 29 27.30 -1.61 19.40
CA PHE A 29 28.10 -0.43 19.73
C PHE A 29 29.58 -0.68 19.45
N LYS A 30 30.09 -1.89 19.74
CA LYS A 30 31.50 -2.24 19.57
C LYS A 30 31.68 -3.37 18.56
N MET A 31 32.26 -3.03 17.42
CA MET A 31 32.53 -3.96 16.31
C MET A 31 33.95 -3.71 15.76
N PRO A 32 34.58 -4.71 15.13
CA PRO A 32 35.87 -4.50 14.45
C PRO A 32 35.71 -3.59 13.22
N LYS A 33 36.82 -3.00 12.76
CA LYS A 33 36.88 -2.06 11.62
C LYS A 33 36.09 -0.78 11.90
N MET A 34 34.82 -0.71 11.50
CA MET A 34 33.93 0.43 11.72
C MET A 34 32.97 0.13 12.87
N GLY A 35 33.00 0.97 13.89
CA GLY A 35 32.19 0.82 15.10
C GLY A 35 30.72 1.19 14.91
N GLY A 36 29.86 0.84 15.86
CA GLY A 36 28.42 1.06 15.75
C GLY A 36 28.02 2.54 15.71
N MET A 37 28.76 3.41 16.42
CA MET A 37 28.49 4.85 16.41
C MET A 37 28.92 5.54 15.11
N GLU A 38 30.03 5.09 14.51
CA GLU A 38 30.47 5.58 13.19
C GLU A 38 29.48 5.14 12.11
N LEU A 39 29.03 3.88 12.17
CA LEU A 39 27.99 3.38 11.27
C LEU A 39 26.68 4.17 11.41
N LEU A 40 26.26 4.48 12.64
CA LEU A 40 25.06 5.28 12.89
C LEU A 40 25.15 6.66 12.19
N GLU A 41 26.28 7.35 12.30
CA GLU A 41 26.46 8.66 11.68
C GLU A 41 26.34 8.57 10.15
N VAL A 42 27.03 7.60 9.53
CA VAL A 42 26.95 7.38 8.08
C VAL A 42 25.52 7.00 7.65
N MET A 43 24.83 6.16 8.43
CA MET A 43 23.45 5.77 8.14
C MET A 43 22.48 6.94 8.27
N LYS A 44 22.67 7.84 9.24
CA LYS A 44 21.81 9.02 9.37
C LYS A 44 21.97 10.00 8.21
N GLU A 45 23.18 10.10 7.66
CA GLU A 45 23.46 10.95 6.50
C GLU A 45 22.94 10.33 5.19
N ARG A 46 23.24 9.05 4.95
CA ARG A 46 23.03 8.40 3.63
C ARG A 46 21.76 7.56 3.55
N TYR A 47 21.29 7.04 4.68
CA TYR A 47 20.15 6.13 4.78
C TYR A 47 19.19 6.57 5.90
N PRO A 48 18.74 7.84 5.91
CA PRO A 48 18.00 8.42 7.04
C PRO A 48 16.68 7.71 7.36
N GLN A 49 16.12 6.99 6.38
CA GLN A 49 14.89 6.23 6.50
C GLN A 49 15.03 4.96 7.33
N THR A 50 16.24 4.36 7.43
CA THR A 50 16.47 3.13 8.19
C THR A 50 16.68 3.46 9.68
N PRO A 51 15.75 3.08 10.57
CA PRO A 51 15.91 3.26 12.01
C PRO A 51 17.01 2.34 12.55
N VAL A 52 17.88 2.88 13.39
CA VAL A 52 19.06 2.17 13.94
C VAL A 52 18.86 1.93 15.43
N VAL A 53 18.91 0.67 15.85
CA VAL A 53 18.89 0.26 17.26
C VAL A 53 20.29 -0.14 17.67
N ILE A 54 20.84 0.56 18.66
CA ILE A 54 22.20 0.31 19.15
C ILE A 54 22.17 -0.67 20.31
N LEU A 55 22.95 -1.74 20.24
CA LEU A 55 23.15 -2.72 21.30
C LEU A 55 24.47 -2.44 22.01
N THR A 56 24.51 -2.46 23.35
CA THR A 56 25.77 -2.30 24.10
C THR A 56 25.91 -3.33 25.22
N GLY A 57 27.13 -3.73 25.58
CA GLY A 57 27.39 -4.46 26.83
C GLY A 57 27.60 -3.55 28.06
N TYR A 58 27.84 -2.26 27.83
CA TYR A 58 28.11 -1.27 28.87
C TYR A 58 27.26 -0.03 28.62
N GLY A 59 26.08 0.00 29.21
CA GLY A 59 25.15 1.12 29.11
C GLY A 59 25.28 2.07 30.29
N THR A 60 25.54 3.34 30.02
CA THR A 60 25.35 4.43 30.98
C THR A 60 24.23 5.33 30.47
N ILE A 61 23.57 6.07 31.37
CA ILE A 61 22.59 7.09 30.97
C ILE A 61 23.22 8.07 29.97
N LYS A 62 24.48 8.47 30.21
CA LYS A 62 25.22 9.39 29.34
C LYS A 62 25.44 8.83 27.93
N SER A 63 25.80 7.55 27.81
CA SER A 63 26.00 6.92 26.50
C SER A 63 24.67 6.75 25.77
N ALA A 64 23.61 6.31 26.46
CA ALA A 64 22.27 6.19 25.87
C ALA A 64 21.78 7.54 25.33
N VAL A 65 21.86 8.61 26.13
CA VAL A 65 21.47 9.97 25.72
C VAL A 65 22.28 10.45 24.51
N ASN A 66 23.60 10.23 24.52
CA ASN A 66 24.45 10.63 23.39
C ASN A 66 24.10 9.86 22.10
N THR A 67 23.83 8.56 22.21
CA THR A 67 23.42 7.73 21.08
C THR A 67 22.08 8.17 20.50
N MET A 68 21.10 8.46 21.34
CA MET A 68 19.80 9.00 20.91
C MET A 68 19.95 10.38 20.24
N LYS A 69 20.79 11.28 20.78
CA LYS A 69 21.07 12.58 20.18
C LYS A 69 21.70 12.49 18.78
N LYS A 70 22.46 11.43 18.52
CA LYS A 70 23.04 11.13 17.19
C LYS A 70 22.04 10.46 16.25
N GLY A 71 20.77 10.34 16.63
CA GLY A 71 19.68 9.90 15.77
C GLY A 71 19.43 8.39 15.76
N ALA A 72 19.96 7.64 16.74
CA ALA A 72 19.52 6.27 16.97
C ALA A 72 18.01 6.25 17.28
N TYR A 73 17.32 5.23 16.77
CA TYR A 73 15.91 5.01 17.06
C TYR A 73 15.71 4.46 18.47
N ASN A 74 16.58 3.53 18.89
CA ASN A 74 16.55 2.97 20.23
C ASN A 74 17.95 2.50 20.67
N TYR A 75 18.08 2.21 21.96
CA TYR A 75 19.30 1.77 22.62
C TYR A 75 18.99 0.65 23.61
N LEU A 76 19.60 -0.52 23.42
CA LEU A 76 19.42 -1.70 24.27
C LEU A 76 20.73 -2.11 24.93
N ILE A 77 20.63 -2.53 26.20
CA ILE A 77 21.74 -3.03 26.99
C ILE A 77 21.70 -4.57 26.96
N LYS A 78 22.85 -5.19 26.73
CA LYS A 78 23.05 -6.64 26.80
C LYS A 78 23.25 -7.06 28.26
N PRO A 79 22.63 -8.17 28.72
CA PRO A 79 21.72 -9.03 27.95
C PRO A 79 20.32 -8.40 27.78
N PHE A 80 19.69 -8.64 26.63
CA PHE A 80 18.31 -8.27 26.33
C PHE A 80 17.49 -9.53 26.02
N SER A 81 16.18 -9.43 26.18
CA SER A 81 15.24 -10.48 25.80
C SER A 81 14.87 -10.41 24.30
N PRO A 82 14.52 -11.55 23.67
CA PRO A 82 13.97 -11.54 22.32
C PRO A 82 12.73 -10.64 22.17
N ASP A 83 11.88 -10.59 23.20
CA ASP A 83 10.65 -9.79 23.21
C ASP A 83 10.93 -8.29 23.11
N GLU A 84 12.04 -7.80 23.69
CA GLU A 84 12.44 -6.39 23.56
C GLU A 84 12.76 -6.00 22.12
N ILE A 85 13.43 -6.88 21.37
CA ILE A 85 13.70 -6.62 19.94
C ILE A 85 12.40 -6.65 19.15
N LEU A 86 11.54 -7.65 19.40
CA LEU A 86 10.26 -7.78 18.71
C LEU A 86 9.36 -6.56 18.95
N LEU A 87 9.30 -6.04 20.18
CA LEU A 87 8.54 -4.84 20.50
C LEU A 87 9.02 -3.62 19.71
N ILE A 88 10.34 -3.44 19.61
CA ILE A 88 10.92 -2.31 18.85
C ILE A 88 10.66 -2.48 17.36
N ALA A 89 10.86 -3.69 16.83
CA ALA A 89 10.59 -3.98 15.42
C ALA A 89 9.13 -3.70 15.06
N ASN A 90 8.19 -4.18 15.87
CA ASN A 90 6.75 -3.94 15.65
C ASN A 90 6.41 -2.45 15.65
N LYS A 91 6.97 -1.69 16.59
CA LYS A 91 6.75 -0.24 16.67
C LYS A 91 7.29 0.50 15.44
N ILE A 92 8.48 0.12 14.96
CA ILE A 92 9.06 0.70 13.74
C ILE A 92 8.14 0.44 12.54
N MET A 93 7.68 -0.80 12.37
CA MET A 93 6.80 -1.17 11.26
C MET A 93 5.45 -0.45 11.34
N GLU A 94 4.89 -0.28 12.55
CA GLU A 94 3.67 0.49 12.78
C GLU A 94 3.84 1.97 12.40
N GLU A 95 4.96 2.60 12.80
CA GLU A 95 5.27 3.99 12.40
C GLU A 95 5.46 4.15 10.89
N GLU A 96 6.07 3.16 10.22
CA GLU A 96 6.24 3.16 8.76
C GLU A 96 4.87 3.06 8.06
N ASN A 97 4.00 2.16 8.52
CA ASN A 97 2.62 2.05 8.05
C ASN A 97 1.84 3.36 8.23
N LEU A 98 1.91 3.97 9.42
CA LEU A 98 1.25 5.24 9.70
C LEU A 98 1.77 6.39 8.82
N ARG A 99 3.06 6.40 8.47
CA ARG A 99 3.63 7.40 7.57
C ARG A 99 3.14 7.23 6.13
N GLU A 100 3.05 5.99 5.65
CA GLU A 100 2.49 5.69 4.34
C GLU A 100 1.01 6.09 4.27
N GLU A 101 0.24 5.73 5.30
CA GLU A 101 -1.16 6.12 5.46
C GLU A 101 -1.31 7.66 5.48
N ASN A 102 -0.49 8.37 6.27
CA ASN A 102 -0.55 9.83 6.34
C ASN A 102 -0.20 10.50 5.01
N ARG A 103 0.77 9.96 4.26
CA ARG A 103 1.10 10.44 2.91
C ARG A 103 -0.09 10.27 1.98
N PHE A 104 -0.77 9.14 2.07
CA PHE A 104 -1.95 8.84 1.28
C PHE A 104 -3.11 9.81 1.62
N LEU A 105 -3.43 9.96 2.91
CA LEU A 105 -4.45 10.89 3.40
C LEU A 105 -4.20 12.34 2.99
N ARG A 106 -2.93 12.79 3.01
CA ARG A 106 -2.58 14.15 2.56
C ARG A 106 -2.85 14.36 1.07
N GLN A 107 -2.63 13.34 0.23
CA GLN A 107 -2.96 13.40 -1.20
C GLN A 107 -4.47 13.43 -1.43
N GLU A 108 -5.26 12.80 -0.55
CA GLU A 108 -6.73 12.81 -0.64
C GLU A 108 -7.37 14.13 -0.22
N LEU A 109 -6.80 14.80 0.78
CA LEU A 109 -7.33 16.07 1.31
C LEU A 109 -7.32 17.21 0.30
N GLU A 110 -6.48 17.15 -0.74
CA GLU A 110 -6.40 18.17 -1.79
C GLU A 110 -7.55 18.12 -2.81
N LYS A 111 -8.38 17.07 -2.84
CA LYS A 111 -9.48 16.93 -3.81
C LYS A 111 -10.83 16.71 -3.14
N LYS A 112 -11.39 17.75 -2.52
CA LYS A 112 -12.83 17.81 -2.19
C LYS A 112 -13.58 18.41 -3.37
N GLY A 113 -13.98 17.57 -4.33
CA GLY A 113 -14.92 17.97 -5.39
C GLY A 113 -16.35 17.73 -4.92
N GLU A 114 -17.18 18.77 -4.90
CA GLU A 114 -18.62 18.61 -4.72
C GLU A 114 -19.28 18.42 -6.08
N ILE A 115 -20.20 17.47 -6.21
CA ILE A 115 -21.00 17.30 -7.43
C ILE A 115 -22.04 18.43 -7.47
N ILE A 116 -21.73 19.49 -8.21
CA ILE A 116 -22.64 20.60 -8.46
C ILE A 116 -23.38 20.33 -9.77
N THR A 117 -24.71 20.21 -9.72
CA THR A 117 -25.51 19.92 -10.91
C THR A 117 -26.92 20.51 -10.81
N GLN A 118 -27.45 20.94 -11.95
CA GLN A 118 -28.85 21.34 -12.12
C GLN A 118 -29.65 20.32 -12.95
N ASN A 119 -29.01 19.25 -13.45
CA ASN A 119 -29.65 18.21 -14.25
C ASN A 119 -30.43 17.23 -13.35
N GLU A 120 -31.70 16.98 -13.67
CA GLU A 120 -32.57 16.05 -12.93
C GLU A 120 -32.05 14.60 -12.94
N GLU A 121 -31.42 14.15 -14.03
CA GLU A 121 -30.80 12.82 -14.10
C GLU A 121 -29.63 12.70 -13.12
N MET A 122 -28.81 13.74 -13.02
CA MET A 122 -27.73 13.79 -12.04
C MET A 122 -28.24 13.91 -10.60
N ARG A 123 -29.41 14.54 -10.37
CA ARG A 123 -30.05 14.55 -9.06
C ARG A 123 -30.50 13.14 -8.65
N ARG A 124 -31.13 12.39 -9.56
CA ARG A 124 -31.49 10.98 -9.34
C ARG A 124 -30.26 10.11 -9.10
N LEU A 125 -29.17 10.34 -9.85
CA LEU A 125 -27.92 9.64 -9.63
C LEU A 125 -27.36 9.91 -8.21
N LYS A 126 -27.47 11.15 -7.71
CA LYS A 126 -27.05 11.50 -6.35
C LYS A 126 -27.84 10.74 -5.28
N GLU A 127 -29.16 10.62 -5.42
CA GLU A 127 -30.00 9.83 -4.51
C GLU A 127 -29.59 8.35 -4.52
N LEU A 128 -29.29 7.81 -5.71
CA LEU A 128 -28.82 6.44 -5.85
C LEU A 128 -27.43 6.24 -5.22
N ILE A 129 -26.52 7.20 -5.38
CA ILE A 129 -25.19 7.19 -4.73
C ILE A 129 -25.34 7.08 -3.21
N GLU A 130 -26.24 7.85 -2.59
CA GLU A 130 -26.45 7.81 -1.13
C GLU A 130 -26.98 6.45 -0.65
N GLN A 131 -27.87 5.82 -1.42
CA GLN A 131 -28.39 4.48 -1.09
C GLN A 131 -27.29 3.42 -1.21
N VAL A 132 -26.56 3.43 -2.31
CA VAL A 132 -25.50 2.46 -2.62
C VAL A 132 -24.31 2.62 -1.67
N ALA A 133 -24.02 3.84 -1.23
CA ALA A 133 -22.94 4.12 -0.27
C ALA A 133 -23.12 3.36 1.06
N ARG A 134 -24.35 3.03 1.47
CA ARG A 134 -24.62 2.31 2.73
C ARG A 134 -24.54 0.79 2.60
N ALA A 135 -24.63 0.24 1.39
CA ALA A 135 -24.79 -1.20 1.17
C ALA A 135 -23.48 -2.01 1.20
N GLU A 136 -22.31 -1.35 1.28
CA GLU A 136 -20.97 -1.97 1.23
C GLU A 136 -20.69 -2.90 0.04
N VAL A 137 -21.57 -2.94 -0.97
CA VAL A 137 -21.40 -3.73 -2.19
C VAL A 137 -20.43 -3.08 -3.17
N THR A 138 -19.90 -3.90 -4.08
CA THR A 138 -19.13 -3.45 -5.24
C THR A 138 -19.99 -2.59 -6.16
N VAL A 139 -19.43 -1.48 -6.63
CA VAL A 139 -20.10 -0.58 -7.57
C VAL A 139 -19.29 -0.49 -8.86
N LEU A 140 -19.94 -0.69 -10.00
CA LEU A 140 -19.38 -0.45 -11.31
C LEU A 140 -19.93 0.88 -11.85
N ILE A 141 -19.05 1.80 -12.20
CA ILE A 141 -19.37 3.11 -12.75
C ILE A 141 -19.02 3.12 -14.23
N THR A 142 -20.00 3.36 -15.10
CA THR A 142 -19.81 3.45 -16.54
C THR A 142 -20.07 4.86 -17.04
N GLY A 143 -19.36 5.26 -18.09
CA GLY A 143 -19.56 6.56 -18.73
C GLY A 143 -18.32 6.98 -19.51
N GLU A 144 -18.48 7.94 -20.41
CA GLU A 144 -17.40 8.40 -21.27
C GLU A 144 -16.20 8.98 -20.47
N THR A 145 -15.05 9.11 -21.11
CA THR A 145 -13.87 9.73 -20.49
C THR A 145 -14.18 11.19 -20.16
N GLY A 146 -13.89 11.61 -18.92
CA GLY A 146 -14.11 12.99 -18.48
C GLY A 146 -15.51 13.31 -17.93
N THR A 147 -16.44 12.35 -17.88
CA THR A 147 -17.79 12.55 -17.30
C THR A 147 -17.83 12.69 -15.78
N GLY A 148 -16.70 12.49 -15.09
CA GLY A 148 -16.61 12.64 -13.63
C GLY A 148 -16.82 11.35 -12.83
N LYS A 149 -16.50 10.17 -13.42
CA LYS A 149 -16.55 8.87 -12.73
C LYS A 149 -15.80 8.86 -11.39
N GLU A 150 -14.64 9.53 -11.31
CA GLU A 150 -13.87 9.67 -10.07
C GLU A 150 -14.65 10.47 -9.00
N LEU A 151 -15.41 11.51 -9.38
CA LEU A 151 -16.23 12.28 -8.44
C LEU A 151 -17.38 11.44 -7.89
N VAL A 152 -18.01 10.62 -8.73
CA VAL A 152 -19.06 9.68 -8.29
C VAL A 152 -18.50 8.65 -7.32
N ALA A 153 -17.35 8.04 -7.64
CA ALA A 153 -16.68 7.10 -6.73
C ALA A 153 -16.35 7.75 -5.38
N GLN A 154 -15.86 8.99 -5.41
CA GLN A 154 -15.54 9.72 -4.19
C GLN A 154 -16.79 10.08 -3.37
N ALA A 155 -17.90 10.43 -4.02
CA ALA A 155 -19.17 10.69 -3.34
C ALA A 155 -19.73 9.43 -2.65
N ILE A 156 -19.63 8.27 -3.31
CA ILE A 156 -19.99 6.96 -2.71
C ILE A 156 -19.15 6.70 -1.47
N TYR A 157 -17.82 6.86 -1.57
CA TYR A 157 -16.90 6.67 -0.47
C TYR A 157 -17.22 7.59 0.72
N GLN A 158 -17.38 8.90 0.48
CA GLN A 158 -17.66 9.90 1.51
C GLN A 158 -18.97 9.63 2.25
N SER A 159 -19.97 9.11 1.53
CA SER A 159 -21.29 8.78 2.08
C SER A 159 -21.36 7.39 2.73
N SER A 160 -20.26 6.65 2.72
CA SER A 160 -20.19 5.28 3.23
C SER A 160 -19.80 5.22 4.71
N PRO A 161 -20.09 4.09 5.40
CA PRO A 161 -19.58 3.83 6.75
C PRO A 161 -18.04 3.79 6.84
N ARG A 162 -17.35 3.56 5.71
CA ARG A 162 -15.89 3.45 5.62
C ARG A 162 -15.19 4.79 5.36
N ASN A 163 -15.91 5.92 5.40
CA ASN A 163 -15.39 7.26 5.11
C ASN A 163 -14.32 7.79 6.08
N LYS A 164 -14.00 7.03 7.14
CA LYS A 164 -12.90 7.32 8.07
C LYS A 164 -11.61 6.56 7.76
N ASN A 165 -11.66 5.55 6.89
CA ASN A 165 -10.52 4.74 6.48
C ASN A 165 -9.93 5.30 5.17
N LEU A 166 -8.95 4.63 4.54
CA LEU A 166 -8.37 5.15 3.28
C LEU A 166 -9.31 4.97 2.08
N PHE A 167 -9.29 5.94 1.14
CA PHE A 167 -9.86 5.79 -0.20
C PHE A 167 -8.76 5.69 -1.25
N VAL A 168 -8.28 4.46 -1.46
CA VAL A 168 -7.15 4.20 -2.34
C VAL A 168 -7.58 4.28 -3.80
N LYS A 169 -6.90 5.07 -4.61
CA LYS A 169 -7.17 5.20 -6.06
C LYS A 169 -6.06 4.55 -6.88
N VAL A 170 -6.45 3.84 -7.93
CA VAL A 170 -5.54 3.26 -8.92
C VAL A 170 -6.14 3.47 -10.30
N ASN A 171 -5.38 4.13 -11.19
CA ASN A 171 -5.71 4.16 -12.60
C ASN A 171 -5.05 2.95 -13.26
N CYS A 172 -5.87 2.07 -13.85
CA CYS A 172 -5.42 0.83 -14.45
C CYS A 172 -4.93 1.02 -15.89
N ALA A 173 -5.24 2.16 -16.52
CA ALA A 173 -4.78 2.48 -17.85
C ALA A 173 -3.27 2.81 -17.86
N ALA A 174 -2.62 2.50 -18.97
CA ALA A 174 -1.24 2.89 -19.28
C ALA A 174 -0.11 2.30 -18.40
N LEU A 175 -0.39 1.29 -17.56
CA LEU A 175 0.65 0.54 -16.85
C LEU A 175 1.01 -0.76 -17.60
N ALA A 176 2.30 -1.06 -17.68
CA ALA A 176 2.75 -2.38 -18.11
C ALA A 176 2.25 -3.45 -17.11
N GLU A 177 1.93 -4.65 -17.59
CA GLU A 177 1.31 -5.72 -16.81
C GLU A 177 1.97 -5.96 -15.44
N GLY A 178 3.30 -6.14 -15.42
CA GLY A 178 4.03 -6.37 -14.16
C GLY A 178 4.02 -5.16 -13.20
N VAL A 179 3.93 -3.94 -13.74
CA VAL A 179 3.83 -2.72 -12.93
C VAL A 179 2.44 -2.63 -12.29
N LEU A 180 1.38 -2.92 -13.05
CA LEU A 180 0.02 -2.92 -12.53
C LEU A 180 -0.15 -3.99 -11.44
N GLU A 181 0.36 -5.20 -11.65
CA GLU A 181 0.30 -6.25 -10.62
C GLU A 181 1.05 -5.84 -9.36
N SER A 182 2.26 -5.30 -9.50
CA SER A 182 3.05 -4.77 -8.39
C SER A 182 2.36 -3.61 -7.68
N GLU A 183 1.66 -2.73 -8.38
CA GLU A 183 0.87 -1.66 -7.75
C GLU A 183 -0.32 -2.24 -6.98
N LEU A 184 -1.15 -3.07 -7.61
CA LEU A 184 -2.35 -3.61 -6.99
C LEU A 184 -2.05 -4.53 -5.80
N PHE A 185 -1.17 -5.51 -6.02
CA PHE A 185 -0.92 -6.60 -5.08
C PHE A 185 0.40 -6.44 -4.32
N GLY A 186 1.24 -5.48 -4.66
CA GLY A 186 2.57 -5.36 -4.04
C GLY A 186 3.55 -6.40 -4.58
N HIS A 187 4.79 -6.32 -4.13
CA HIS A 187 5.82 -7.28 -4.50
C HIS A 187 6.78 -7.55 -3.36
N GLU A 188 7.31 -8.77 -3.36
CA GLU A 188 8.47 -9.12 -2.54
C GLU A 188 9.76 -8.68 -3.22
N ARG A 189 10.80 -8.56 -2.40
CA ARG A 189 12.11 -8.19 -2.91
C ARG A 189 12.63 -9.27 -3.86
N GLY A 190 13.11 -8.86 -5.03
CA GLY A 190 13.63 -9.77 -6.06
C GLY A 190 12.54 -10.44 -6.90
N ALA A 191 11.28 -10.01 -6.78
CA ALA A 191 10.19 -10.50 -7.62
C ALA A 191 10.40 -10.20 -9.13
N PHE A 192 11.12 -9.12 -9.45
CA PHE A 192 11.54 -8.74 -10.79
C PHE A 192 12.85 -7.94 -10.74
N THR A 193 13.45 -7.65 -11.90
CA THR A 193 14.81 -7.08 -12.03
C THR A 193 15.02 -5.78 -11.26
N ASP A 194 13.98 -4.96 -11.12
CA ASP A 194 14.00 -3.68 -10.40
C ASP A 194 13.37 -3.73 -8.98
N ALA A 195 13.01 -4.92 -8.48
CA ALA A 195 12.38 -5.12 -7.17
C ALA A 195 13.41 -5.09 -6.03
N TYR A 196 14.11 -3.98 -5.84
CA TYR A 196 15.16 -3.82 -4.82
C TYR A 196 14.63 -3.80 -3.39
N ILE A 197 13.35 -3.49 -3.21
CA ILE A 197 12.68 -3.35 -1.92
C ILE A 197 11.33 -4.06 -2.00
N GLN A 198 10.85 -4.60 -0.90
CA GLN A 198 9.48 -5.05 -0.78
C GLN A 198 8.52 -3.84 -0.82
N LYS A 199 7.39 -3.97 -1.50
CA LYS A 199 6.39 -2.90 -1.59
C LYS A 199 5.00 -3.44 -1.29
N ARG A 200 4.27 -2.75 -0.41
CA ARG A 200 2.87 -3.04 -0.12
C ARG A 200 1.98 -2.69 -1.32
N GLY A 201 1.02 -3.55 -1.60
CA GLY A 201 0.03 -3.33 -2.65
C GLY A 201 -1.07 -2.34 -2.26
N ARG A 202 -1.80 -1.85 -3.25
CA ARG A 202 -2.97 -0.97 -3.07
C ARG A 202 -4.09 -1.67 -2.30
N PHE A 203 -4.23 -2.98 -2.44
CA PHE A 203 -5.16 -3.77 -1.61
C PHE A 203 -4.78 -3.75 -0.13
N GLU A 204 -3.50 -3.87 0.20
CA GLU A 204 -3.05 -3.80 1.60
C GLU A 204 -3.22 -2.41 2.20
N LEU A 205 -2.98 -1.38 1.40
CA LEU A 205 -3.19 0.01 1.83
C LEU A 205 -4.68 0.28 2.06
N ALA A 206 -5.55 -0.27 1.20
CA ALA A 206 -6.98 -0.07 1.28
C ALA A 206 -7.69 -0.97 2.30
N ASP A 207 -6.96 -1.74 3.12
CA ASP A 207 -7.57 -2.62 4.12
C ASP A 207 -8.52 -1.84 5.05
N ARG A 208 -9.73 -2.38 5.25
CA ARG A 208 -10.89 -1.77 5.91
C ARG A 208 -11.44 -0.50 5.24
N GLY A 209 -10.79 -0.03 4.19
CA GLY A 209 -11.13 1.16 3.42
C GLY A 209 -11.87 0.84 2.13
N THR A 210 -11.65 1.69 1.13
CA THR A 210 -12.24 1.57 -0.21
C THR A 210 -11.15 1.69 -1.26
N LEU A 211 -11.17 0.82 -2.26
CA LEU A 211 -10.27 0.86 -3.42
C LEU A 211 -11.08 1.23 -4.67
N PHE A 212 -10.69 2.33 -5.29
CA PHE A 212 -11.19 2.79 -6.58
C PHE A 212 -10.27 2.32 -7.70
N LEU A 213 -10.82 1.50 -8.59
CA LEU A 213 -10.16 0.97 -9.77
C LEU A 213 -10.69 1.72 -11.00
N ASP A 214 -9.96 2.73 -11.46
CA ASP A 214 -10.31 3.47 -12.67
C ASP A 214 -9.80 2.75 -13.92
N GLU A 215 -10.54 2.87 -15.01
CA GLU A 215 -10.32 2.19 -16.29
C GLU A 215 -10.11 0.67 -16.14
N ILE A 216 -11.01 0.01 -15.40
CA ILE A 216 -10.95 -1.44 -15.16
C ILE A 216 -11.04 -2.27 -16.46
N GLY A 217 -11.54 -1.70 -17.56
CA GLY A 217 -11.58 -2.38 -18.86
C GLY A 217 -10.20 -2.66 -19.47
N ASP A 218 -9.15 -1.95 -19.03
CA ASP A 218 -7.80 -2.01 -19.60
C ASP A 218 -6.86 -3.02 -18.92
N ILE A 219 -7.33 -3.74 -17.88
CA ILE A 219 -6.45 -4.65 -17.16
C ILE A 219 -6.15 -5.94 -17.94
N PRO A 220 -4.90 -6.45 -17.90
CA PRO A 220 -4.53 -7.72 -18.50
C PRO A 220 -5.31 -8.91 -17.93
N LEU A 221 -5.54 -9.95 -18.73
CA LEU A 221 -6.30 -11.16 -18.33
C LEU A 221 -5.70 -11.87 -17.10
N THR A 222 -4.38 -11.85 -16.96
CA THR A 222 -3.64 -12.40 -15.80
C THR A 222 -3.99 -11.64 -14.52
N THR A 223 -3.99 -10.31 -14.58
CA THR A 223 -4.41 -9.43 -13.48
C THR A 223 -5.90 -9.65 -13.14
N GLN A 224 -6.75 -9.88 -14.15
CA GLN A 224 -8.19 -10.19 -13.94
C GLN A 224 -8.39 -11.45 -13.08
N VAL A 225 -7.56 -12.49 -13.26
CA VAL A 225 -7.63 -13.72 -12.46
C VAL A 225 -7.32 -13.44 -10.99
N LYS A 226 -6.24 -12.71 -10.71
CA LYS A 226 -5.86 -12.35 -9.35
C LYS A 226 -6.89 -11.43 -8.69
N LEU A 227 -7.41 -10.46 -9.45
CA LEU A 227 -8.45 -9.56 -8.97
C LEU A 227 -9.73 -10.32 -8.60
N LEU A 228 -10.16 -11.28 -9.42
CA LEU A 228 -11.30 -12.13 -9.11
C LEU A 228 -11.10 -12.89 -7.79
N ARG A 229 -9.91 -13.45 -7.57
CA ARG A 229 -9.57 -14.17 -6.32
C ARG A 229 -9.74 -13.27 -5.10
N VAL A 230 -9.20 -12.04 -5.15
CA VAL A 230 -9.38 -11.07 -4.04
C VAL A 230 -10.84 -10.73 -3.82
N LEU A 231 -11.61 -10.50 -4.89
CA LEU A 231 -13.03 -10.17 -4.79
C LEU A 231 -13.89 -11.31 -4.23
N GLN A 232 -13.44 -12.56 -4.35
CA GLN A 232 -14.16 -13.74 -3.88
C GLN A 232 -13.74 -14.15 -2.47
N GLU A 233 -12.45 -14.20 -2.22
CA GLU A 233 -11.86 -14.80 -1.02
C GLU A 233 -11.39 -13.74 0.01
N GLY A 234 -11.23 -12.48 -0.41
CA GLY A 234 -10.66 -11.42 0.42
C GLY A 234 -9.17 -11.63 0.69
N GLU A 235 -8.47 -12.39 -0.16
CA GLU A 235 -7.06 -12.69 0.01
C GLU A 235 -6.27 -12.71 -1.30
N PHE A 236 -4.97 -12.43 -1.22
CA PHE A 236 -4.02 -12.52 -2.34
C PHE A 236 -2.59 -12.76 -1.85
N GLU A 237 -1.70 -13.02 -2.79
CA GLU A 237 -0.26 -13.09 -2.58
C GLU A 237 0.40 -11.91 -3.30
N ARG A 238 1.44 -11.33 -2.70
CA ARG A 238 2.31 -10.36 -3.40
C ARG A 238 3.01 -11.03 -4.57
N VAL A 239 3.41 -10.24 -5.57
CA VAL A 239 4.23 -10.76 -6.66
C VAL A 239 5.53 -11.33 -6.09
N GLY A 240 5.80 -12.61 -6.37
CA GLY A 240 6.98 -13.32 -5.88
C GLY A 240 6.89 -13.83 -4.43
N ALA A 241 5.72 -13.73 -3.78
CA ALA A 241 5.48 -14.27 -2.45
C ALA A 241 4.64 -15.56 -2.49
N GLU A 242 4.80 -16.40 -1.46
CA GLU A 242 3.87 -17.49 -1.15
C GLU A 242 2.96 -17.15 0.04
N GLU A 243 3.22 -16.02 0.72
CA GLU A 243 2.42 -15.58 1.87
C GLU A 243 1.08 -15.02 1.42
N THR A 244 0.00 -15.64 1.90
CA THR A 244 -1.37 -15.18 1.70
C THR A 244 -1.71 -14.04 2.65
N ILE A 245 -2.15 -12.92 2.10
CA ILE A 245 -2.55 -11.71 2.82
C ILE A 245 -4.06 -11.57 2.72
N LYS A 246 -4.73 -11.40 3.87
CA LYS A 246 -6.17 -11.15 3.96
C LYS A 246 -6.45 -9.66 4.09
N VAL A 247 -7.44 -9.18 3.35
CA VAL A 247 -7.89 -7.78 3.35
C VAL A 247 -9.40 -7.69 3.30
N ASP A 248 -9.96 -6.67 3.96
CA ASP A 248 -11.37 -6.31 3.89
C ASP A 248 -11.50 -4.98 3.14
N VAL A 249 -11.67 -5.02 1.82
CA VAL A 249 -11.68 -3.82 0.96
C VAL A 249 -13.01 -3.69 0.23
N ARG A 250 -13.63 -2.52 0.33
CA ARG A 250 -14.76 -2.18 -0.53
C ARG A 250 -14.26 -1.76 -1.92
N ILE A 251 -14.82 -2.33 -2.98
CA ILE A 251 -14.41 -2.01 -4.35
C ILE A 251 -15.39 -1.07 -5.04
N ILE A 252 -14.85 -0.06 -5.69
CA ILE A 252 -15.55 0.76 -6.68
C ILE A 252 -14.73 0.70 -7.97
N ALA A 253 -15.33 0.28 -9.07
CA ALA A 253 -14.66 0.18 -10.36
C ALA A 253 -15.27 1.19 -11.34
N ALA A 254 -14.46 1.73 -12.24
CA ALA A 254 -14.92 2.62 -13.30
C ALA A 254 -14.35 2.20 -14.65
N THR A 255 -15.10 2.43 -15.73
CA THR A 255 -14.65 2.17 -17.11
C THR A 255 -15.38 3.06 -18.09
N ASN A 256 -14.70 3.47 -19.16
CA ASN A 256 -15.33 4.03 -20.35
C ASN A 256 -15.65 2.96 -21.43
N GLN A 257 -15.19 1.71 -21.25
CA GLN A 257 -15.35 0.64 -22.23
C GLN A 257 -16.65 -0.15 -22.05
N ASN A 258 -17.14 -0.70 -23.15
CA ASN A 258 -18.23 -1.67 -23.15
C ASN A 258 -17.70 -3.06 -22.74
N LEU A 259 -17.79 -3.37 -21.44
CA LEU A 259 -17.33 -4.67 -20.90
C LEU A 259 -18.06 -5.88 -21.52
N PRO A 260 -19.39 -5.86 -21.77
CA PRO A 260 -20.07 -6.94 -22.50
C PRO A 260 -19.46 -7.24 -23.87
N GLN A 261 -19.05 -6.22 -24.61
CA GLN A 261 -18.34 -6.39 -25.88
C GLN A 261 -16.92 -6.93 -25.67
N ALA A 262 -16.19 -6.43 -24.67
CA ALA A 262 -14.86 -6.93 -24.31
C ALA A 262 -14.87 -8.42 -23.91
N ILE A 263 -15.96 -8.90 -23.29
CA ILE A 263 -16.17 -10.33 -22.97
C ILE A 263 -16.30 -11.15 -24.25
N LYS A 264 -17.14 -10.71 -25.21
CA LYS A 264 -17.29 -11.38 -26.51
C LYS A 264 -15.96 -11.48 -27.27
N GLU A 265 -15.12 -10.45 -27.12
CA GLU A 265 -13.78 -10.38 -27.71
C GLU A 265 -12.70 -11.10 -26.88
N LYS A 266 -13.08 -11.77 -25.78
CA LYS A 266 -12.17 -12.48 -24.85
C LYS A 266 -11.07 -11.59 -24.24
N ARG A 267 -11.30 -10.28 -24.19
CA ARG A 267 -10.41 -9.30 -23.53
C ARG A 267 -10.76 -9.10 -22.05
N PHE A 268 -11.99 -9.43 -21.66
CA PHE A 268 -12.45 -9.34 -20.29
C PHE A 268 -13.14 -10.63 -19.86
N ARG A 269 -12.93 -11.07 -18.63
CA ARG A 269 -13.54 -12.29 -18.10
C ARG A 269 -14.97 -12.05 -17.64
N GLU A 270 -15.85 -12.96 -18.01
CA GLU A 270 -17.27 -12.91 -17.66
C GLU A 270 -17.50 -13.04 -16.14
N ASP A 271 -16.76 -13.93 -15.47
CA ASP A 271 -16.86 -14.13 -14.01
C ASP A 271 -16.48 -12.88 -13.21
N LEU A 272 -15.41 -12.20 -13.61
CA LEU A 272 -15.00 -10.92 -13.03
C LEU A 272 -16.04 -9.83 -13.26
N PHE A 273 -16.61 -9.75 -14.47
CA PHE A 273 -17.65 -8.78 -14.78
C PHE A 273 -18.85 -8.92 -13.83
N TYR A 274 -19.35 -10.14 -13.63
CA TYR A 274 -20.47 -10.36 -12.71
C TYR A 274 -20.12 -10.05 -11.24
N ARG A 275 -18.87 -10.23 -10.84
CA ARG A 275 -18.43 -9.90 -9.47
C ARG A 275 -18.26 -8.38 -9.25
N LEU A 276 -17.91 -7.64 -10.30
CA LEU A 276 -17.82 -6.18 -10.27
C LEU A 276 -19.20 -5.50 -10.42
N ASN A 277 -20.04 -6.06 -11.29
CA ASN A 277 -21.33 -5.47 -11.67
C ASN A 277 -22.47 -5.87 -10.72
N VAL A 278 -22.28 -5.67 -9.41
CA VAL A 278 -23.33 -5.91 -8.40
C VAL A 278 -24.34 -4.75 -8.39
N VAL A 279 -23.82 -3.52 -8.42
CA VAL A 279 -24.59 -2.31 -8.67
C VAL A 279 -23.90 -1.54 -9.79
N SER A 280 -24.65 -1.19 -10.84
CA SER A 280 -24.15 -0.38 -11.95
C SER A 280 -24.68 1.05 -11.84
N LEU A 281 -23.79 2.03 -11.98
CA LEU A 281 -24.12 3.44 -12.10
C LEU A 281 -23.62 3.95 -13.45
N GLU A 282 -24.55 4.33 -14.31
CA GLU A 282 -24.23 4.92 -15.60
C GLU A 282 -24.31 6.44 -15.51
N LEU A 283 -23.22 7.12 -15.85
CA LEU A 283 -23.19 8.57 -15.90
C LEU A 283 -23.82 9.04 -17.22
N PRO A 284 -24.70 10.06 -17.17
CA PRO A 284 -25.22 10.68 -18.38
C PRO A 284 -24.09 11.40 -19.14
N ALA A 285 -24.22 11.47 -20.47
CA ALA A 285 -23.32 12.20 -21.35
C ALA A 285 -23.58 13.71 -21.33
#